data_AF-A0A8S9YP20-F1
#
_entry.id   AF-A0A8S9YP20-F1
#
_cell.length_a   1.000
_cell.length_b   1.000
_cell.length_c   1.000
_cell.angle_alpha   90.00
_cell.angle_beta   90.00
_cell.angle_gamma   90.00
#
_symmetry.space_group_name_H-M   'P 1'
#
loop_
_entity.id
_entity.type
_entity.pdbx_description
1 polymer ?
#
loop_
_entity_poly.entity_id
_entity_poly.type
_entity_poly.pdbx_seq_one_letter_code
_entity_poly.pdbx_strand_id
1 'polypeptide(L)'
;PGSGSLSFWGAFFGIGSSVACALTSILTARSLPAVEGSAWRLTFYNNLNAVVLFLPLIVLTEINNLRSSSFWFSTNFWSMMILSGVLGFAIGFVSTLQIKYTSPLTHNVCGTAKAAAQTVLAVVAYREIKSISWWLSNLIVLLGSAAYTFVRHREMITKSGMTDSKLKRDTPDFPLAPGNAKTTAVV
;
A
#
# COMPACT_ATOMS: atom_id res chain seq x y z
N PRO A 1 -33.98 9.27 8.42
CA PRO A 1 -32.59 8.77 8.28
C PRO A 1 -32.51 7.83 7.07
N GLY A 2 -32.01 8.36 5.94
CA GLY A 2 -32.10 7.72 4.64
C GLY A 2 -31.38 6.37 4.60
N SER A 3 -32.14 5.32 4.29
CA SER A 3 -31.62 4.04 3.84
C SER A 3 -30.73 4.31 2.63
N GLY A 4 -29.41 4.20 2.78
CA GLY A 4 -28.51 4.24 1.64
C GLY A 4 -28.90 3.10 0.71
N SER A 5 -29.52 3.41 -0.42
CA SER A 5 -29.89 2.39 -1.40
C SER A 5 -28.60 1.78 -1.94
N LEU A 6 -28.43 0.49 -1.73
CA LEU A 6 -27.29 -0.25 -2.28
C LEU A 6 -27.42 -0.23 -3.81
N SER A 7 -26.63 0.62 -4.48
CA SER A 7 -26.62 0.69 -5.94
C SER A 7 -25.91 -0.55 -6.50
N PHE A 8 -26.56 -1.26 -7.44
CA PHE A 8 -25.96 -2.38 -8.15
C PHE A 8 -24.61 -1.99 -8.78
N TRP A 9 -24.54 -0.82 -9.42
CA TRP A 9 -23.30 -0.30 -9.99
C TRP A 9 -22.24 -0.01 -8.94
N GLY A 10 -22.65 0.54 -7.79
CA GLY A 10 -21.73 0.77 -6.66
C GLY A 10 -21.14 -0.53 -6.13
N ALA A 11 -21.96 -1.58 -6.01
CA ALA A 11 -21.48 -2.91 -5.62
C ALA A 11 -20.52 -3.50 -6.66
N PHE A 12 -20.86 -3.41 -7.96
CA PHE A 12 -20.02 -3.91 -9.05
C PHE A 12 -18.63 -3.24 -9.06
N PHE A 13 -18.58 -1.90 -8.99
CA PHE A 13 -17.31 -1.17 -8.93
C PHE A 13 -16.55 -1.39 -7.62
N GLY A 14 -17.25 -1.61 -6.50
CA GLY A 14 -16.62 -1.95 -5.22
C GLY A 14 -15.89 -3.30 -5.24
N ILE A 15 -16.53 -4.32 -5.81
CA ILE A 15 -15.91 -5.64 -6.01
C ILE A 15 -14.74 -5.52 -6.99
N GLY A 16 -14.95 -4.83 -8.12
CA GLY A 16 -13.91 -4.61 -9.12
C GLY A 16 -12.68 -3.90 -8.55
N SER A 17 -12.88 -2.86 -7.74
CA SER A 17 -11.81 -2.15 -7.04
C SER A 17 -11.02 -3.05 -6.09
N SER A 18 -11.70 -3.92 -5.34
CA SER A 18 -11.04 -4.88 -4.44
C SER A 18 -10.15 -5.88 -5.21
N VAL A 19 -10.64 -6.38 -6.36
CA VAL A 19 -9.86 -7.24 -7.25
C VAL A 19 -8.66 -6.49 -7.84
N ALA A 20 -8.86 -5.26 -8.31
CA ALA A 20 -7.79 -4.43 -8.87
C ALA A 20 -6.71 -4.13 -7.83
N CYS A 21 -7.08 -3.80 -6.59
CA CYS A 21 -6.14 -3.59 -5.48
C CYS A 21 -5.32 -4.86 -5.19
N ALA A 22 -5.97 -6.02 -5.11
CA ALA A 22 -5.27 -7.30 -4.89
C ALA A 22 -4.36 -7.67 -6.06
N LEU A 23 -4.80 -7.48 -7.29
CA LEU A 23 -4.00 -7.74 -8.48
C LEU A 23 -2.80 -6.81 -8.54
N THR A 24 -2.99 -5.52 -8.25
CA THR A 24 -1.91 -4.53 -8.24
C THR A 24 -0.84 -4.86 -7.21
N SER A 25 -1.22 -5.30 -6.00
CA SER A 25 -0.22 -5.67 -4.99
C SER A 25 0.52 -6.96 -5.34
N ILE A 26 -0.15 -7.94 -5.95
CA ILE A 26 0.48 -9.18 -6.46
C ILE A 26 1.44 -8.88 -7.63
N LEU A 27 1.01 -8.08 -8.60
CA LEU A 27 1.84 -7.71 -9.75
C LEU A 27 3.04 -6.87 -9.32
N THR A 28 2.88 -5.97 -8.33
CA THR A 28 4.00 -5.23 -7.75
C THR A 28 5.05 -6.18 -7.17
N ALA A 29 4.64 -7.17 -6.38
CA ALA A 29 5.57 -8.17 -5.84
C ALA A 29 6.21 -9.03 -6.93
N ARG A 30 5.47 -9.40 -7.98
CA ARG A 30 5.98 -10.23 -9.10
C ARG A 30 6.94 -9.47 -10.01
N SER A 31 6.73 -8.17 -10.20
CA SER A 31 7.60 -7.33 -11.04
C SER A 31 8.86 -6.88 -10.33
N LEU A 32 8.90 -6.98 -9.00
CA LEU A 32 10.03 -6.51 -8.20
C LEU A 32 11.36 -7.24 -8.51
N PRO A 33 11.40 -8.58 -8.69
CA PRO A 33 12.62 -9.28 -9.15
C PRO A 33 13.08 -8.86 -10.55
N ALA A 34 12.16 -8.48 -11.45
CA ALA A 34 12.50 -8.06 -12.81
C ALA A 34 13.24 -6.71 -12.87
N VAL A 35 13.21 -5.94 -11.78
CA VAL A 35 13.92 -4.66 -11.65
C VAL A 35 15.00 -4.71 -10.56
N GLU A 36 15.62 -5.88 -10.37
CA GLU A 36 16.70 -6.11 -9.40
C GLU A 36 16.30 -5.78 -7.95
N GLY A 37 15.02 -5.96 -7.60
CA GLY A 37 14.53 -5.62 -6.26
C GLY A 37 14.42 -4.12 -5.98
N SER A 38 14.68 -3.25 -6.96
CA SER A 38 14.71 -1.80 -6.75
C SER A 38 13.31 -1.19 -6.80
N ALA A 39 12.81 -0.78 -5.63
CA ALA A 39 11.53 -0.06 -5.52
C ALA A 39 11.54 1.25 -6.31
N TRP A 40 12.68 1.96 -6.36
CA TRP A 40 12.84 3.19 -7.15
C TRP A 40 12.63 2.95 -8.64
N ARG A 41 13.27 1.91 -9.20
CA ARG A 41 13.09 1.55 -10.61
C ARG A 41 11.66 1.12 -10.90
N LEU A 42 11.06 0.33 -10.00
CA LEU A 42 9.67 -0.11 -10.17
C LEU A 42 8.69 1.06 -10.19
N THR A 43 8.81 1.99 -9.24
CA THR A 43 7.97 3.18 -9.16
C THR A 43 8.18 4.09 -10.37
N PHE A 44 9.41 4.24 -10.86
CA PHE A 44 9.71 5.01 -12.07
C PHE A 44 9.01 4.44 -13.31
N TYR A 45 9.18 3.13 -13.58
CA TYR A 45 8.51 2.49 -14.71
C TYR A 45 6.98 2.53 -14.59
N ASN A 46 6.45 2.35 -13.38
CA ASN A 46 5.02 2.44 -13.13
C ASN A 46 4.48 3.85 -13.44
N ASN A 47 5.16 4.90 -13.01
CA ASN A 47 4.74 6.28 -13.29
C ASN A 47 4.88 6.65 -14.76
N LEU A 48 5.89 6.14 -15.46
CA LEU A 48 6.03 6.34 -16.90
C LEU A 48 4.85 5.69 -17.66
N ASN A 49 4.53 4.44 -17.32
CA ASN A 49 3.36 3.75 -17.88
C ASN A 49 2.06 4.48 -17.53
N ALA A 50 1.94 5.02 -16.32
CA ALA A 50 0.77 5.80 -15.89
C ALA A 50 0.59 7.08 -16.71
N VAL A 51 1.67 7.80 -17.04
CA VAL A 51 1.60 9.00 -17.91
C VAL A 51 1.08 8.64 -19.30
N VAL A 52 1.62 7.56 -19.89
CA VAL A 52 1.20 7.07 -21.21
C VAL A 52 -0.27 6.65 -21.23
N LEU A 53 -0.75 6.02 -20.16
CA LEU A 53 -2.12 5.51 -20.08
C LEU A 53 -3.14 6.59 -19.66
N PHE A 54 -2.80 7.46 -18.72
CA PHE A 54 -3.72 8.47 -18.20
C PHE A 54 -3.87 9.70 -19.09
N LEU A 55 -2.84 10.12 -19.82
CA LEU A 55 -2.96 11.26 -20.75
C LEU A 55 -4.11 11.11 -21.76
N PRO A 56 -4.21 10.01 -22.55
CA PRO A 56 -5.31 9.85 -23.50
C PRO A 56 -6.65 9.71 -22.77
N LEU A 57 -6.69 9.05 -21.61
CA LEU A 57 -7.91 8.89 -20.83
C LEU A 57 -8.46 10.24 -20.35
N ILE A 58 -7.59 11.10 -19.79
CA ILE A 58 -7.96 12.45 -19.33
C ILE A 58 -8.52 13.27 -20.49
N VAL A 59 -7.89 13.20 -21.67
CA VAL A 59 -8.39 13.91 -22.86
C VAL A 59 -9.78 13.37 -23.24
N LEU A 60 -10.02 12.06 -23.22
CA LEU A 60 -11.33 11.51 -23.58
C LEU A 60 -12.44 11.83 -22.58
N THR A 61 -12.13 11.85 -21.28
CA THR A 61 -13.15 12.05 -20.23
C THR A 61 -13.39 13.52 -19.90
N GLU A 62 -12.35 14.37 -19.96
CA GLU A 62 -12.38 15.74 -19.43
C GLU A 62 -12.22 16.83 -20.49
N ILE A 63 -12.32 16.53 -21.80
CA ILE A 63 -12.06 17.51 -22.87
C ILE A 63 -12.88 18.80 -22.75
N ASN A 64 -14.12 18.70 -22.29
CA ASN A 64 -15.00 19.85 -22.13
C ASN A 64 -14.54 20.76 -20.99
N ASN A 65 -14.03 20.17 -19.90
CA ASN A 65 -13.48 20.90 -18.77
C ASN A 65 -12.11 21.50 -19.12
N LEU A 66 -11.27 20.79 -19.88
CA LEU A 66 -9.98 21.31 -20.35
C LEU A 66 -10.12 22.56 -21.24
N ARG A 67 -11.17 22.62 -22.09
CA ARG A 67 -11.40 23.74 -23.01
C ARG A 67 -11.99 24.98 -22.36
N SER A 68 -12.83 24.81 -21.34
CA SER A 68 -13.62 25.91 -20.76
C SER A 68 -12.94 26.62 -19.60
N SER A 69 -11.83 26.09 -19.08
CA SER A 69 -11.46 26.37 -17.69
C SER A 69 -10.39 27.45 -17.49
N SER A 70 -10.64 28.29 -16.49
CA SER A 70 -9.71 29.30 -15.96
C SER A 70 -8.57 28.71 -15.10
N PHE A 71 -8.56 27.40 -14.81
CA PHE A 71 -7.58 26.79 -13.92
C PHE A 71 -6.15 26.73 -14.48
N TRP A 72 -5.97 26.86 -15.80
CA TRP A 72 -4.65 26.78 -16.46
C TRP A 72 -3.62 27.74 -15.85
N PHE A 73 -4.06 28.90 -15.37
CA PHE A 73 -3.18 29.93 -14.80
C PHE A 73 -3.34 30.11 -13.29
N SER A 74 -4.14 29.27 -12.62
CA SER A 74 -4.38 29.40 -11.18
C SER A 74 -3.22 28.82 -10.37
N THR A 75 -2.51 29.68 -9.64
CA THR A 75 -1.42 29.25 -8.75
C THR A 75 -1.90 28.29 -7.65
N ASN A 76 -3.11 28.48 -7.13
CA ASN A 76 -3.67 27.59 -6.10
C ASN A 76 -3.94 26.19 -6.65
N PHE A 77 -4.46 26.12 -7.87
CA PHE A 77 -4.68 24.84 -8.55
C PHE A 77 -3.37 24.08 -8.73
N TRP A 78 -2.34 24.72 -9.30
CA TRP A 78 -1.05 24.09 -9.54
C TRP A 78 -0.31 23.75 -8.24
N SER A 79 -0.43 24.56 -7.18
CA SER A 79 0.19 24.25 -5.90
C SER A 79 -0.45 23.03 -5.23
N MET A 80 -1.78 22.93 -5.22
CA MET A 80 -2.50 21.74 -4.74
C MET A 80 -2.22 20.51 -5.61
N MET A 81 -2.11 20.70 -6.93
CA MET A 81 -1.77 19.63 -7.88
C MET A 81 -0.36 19.07 -7.62
N ILE A 82 0.63 19.94 -7.48
CA ILE A 82 2.01 19.53 -7.18
C ILE A 82 2.08 18.86 -5.80
N LEU A 83 1.43 19.44 -4.78
CA LEU A 83 1.42 18.87 -3.45
C LEU A 83 0.80 17.47 -3.42
N SER A 84 -0.36 17.30 -4.05
CA SER A 84 -1.02 15.99 -4.16
C SER A 84 -0.19 15.00 -4.99
N GLY A 85 0.50 15.45 -6.04
CA GLY A 85 1.44 14.64 -6.81
C GLY A 85 2.62 14.14 -5.97
N VAL A 86 3.24 15.00 -5.16
CA VAL A 86 4.34 14.63 -4.25
C VAL A 86 3.86 13.63 -3.20
N LEU A 87 2.71 13.88 -2.57
CA LEU A 87 2.15 12.97 -1.58
C LEU A 87 1.70 11.64 -2.20
N GLY A 88 1.11 11.66 -3.39
CA GLY A 88 0.70 10.47 -4.14
C GLY A 88 1.91 9.61 -4.53
N PHE A 89 2.98 10.24 -5.01
CA PHE A 89 4.25 9.56 -5.26
C PHE A 89 4.81 8.92 -3.99
N ALA A 90 4.85 9.67 -2.87
CA ALA A 90 5.36 9.16 -1.61
C ALA A 90 4.55 7.95 -1.11
N ILE A 91 3.21 8.02 -1.17
CA ILE A 91 2.33 6.91 -0.79
C ILE A 91 2.56 5.69 -1.70
N GLY A 92 2.68 5.88 -3.01
CA GLY A 92 2.96 4.81 -3.96
C GLY A 92 4.32 4.14 -3.73
N PHE A 93 5.36 4.94 -3.46
CA PHE A 93 6.70 4.47 -3.15
C PHE A 93 6.72 3.67 -1.84
N VAL A 94 6.14 4.22 -0.76
CA VAL A 94 6.04 3.52 0.54
C VAL A 94 5.22 2.24 0.43
N SER A 95 4.15 2.22 -0.36
CA SER A 95 3.35 1.01 -0.62
C SER A 95 4.18 -0.07 -1.30
N THR A 96 4.99 0.31 -2.29
CA THR A 96 5.92 -0.60 -2.97
C THR A 96 6.96 -1.17 -1.99
N LEU A 97 7.55 -0.33 -1.13
CA LEU A 97 8.47 -0.78 -0.09
C LEU A 97 7.80 -1.71 0.93
N GLN A 98 6.57 -1.40 1.34
CA GLN A 98 5.81 -2.24 2.26
C GLN A 98 5.59 -3.62 1.65
N ILE A 99 5.18 -3.70 0.39
CA ILE A 99 5.01 -4.97 -0.31
C ILE A 99 6.35 -5.71 -0.41
N LYS A 100 7.44 -5.01 -0.74
CA LYS A 100 8.80 -5.58 -0.82
C LYS A 100 9.24 -6.25 0.48
N TYR A 101 9.09 -5.57 1.62
CA TYR A 101 9.57 -6.05 2.91
C TYR A 101 8.58 -6.93 3.67
N THR A 102 7.35 -7.09 3.15
CA THR A 102 6.33 -7.91 3.80
C THR A 102 5.74 -8.94 2.83
N SER A 103 4.53 -8.71 2.34
CA SER A 103 3.88 -9.49 1.29
C SER A 103 2.69 -8.72 0.73
N PRO A 104 2.21 -9.04 -0.49
CA PRO A 104 0.95 -8.50 -1.02
C PRO A 104 -0.24 -8.67 -0.06
N LEU A 105 -0.30 -9.82 0.63
CA LEU A 105 -1.36 -10.11 1.60
C LEU A 105 -1.27 -9.16 2.81
N THR A 106 -0.07 -8.99 3.39
CA THR A 106 0.14 -8.09 4.52
C THR A 106 -0.18 -6.64 4.14
N HIS A 107 0.21 -6.19 2.94
CA HIS A 107 -0.14 -4.84 2.46
C HIS A 107 -1.66 -4.63 2.41
N ASN A 108 -2.41 -5.59 1.86
CA ASN A 108 -3.87 -5.49 1.79
C ASN A 108 -4.52 -5.49 3.19
N VAL A 109 -4.08 -6.37 4.11
CA VAL A 109 -4.60 -6.40 5.49
C VAL A 109 -4.30 -5.09 6.22
N CYS A 110 -3.08 -4.57 6.09
CA CYS A 110 -2.71 -3.26 6.63
C CYS A 110 -3.53 -2.11 6.02
N GLY A 111 -3.86 -2.19 4.73
CA GLY A 111 -4.74 -1.23 4.05
C GLY A 111 -6.13 -1.18 4.70
N THR A 112 -6.74 -2.35 4.94
CA THR A 112 -8.03 -2.46 5.63
C THR A 112 -7.96 -1.92 7.06
N ALA A 113 -6.91 -2.30 7.81
CA ALA A 113 -6.70 -1.81 9.17
C ALA A 113 -6.53 -0.28 9.22
N LYS A 114 -5.75 0.28 8.28
CA LYS A 114 -5.53 1.72 8.15
C LYS A 114 -6.86 2.44 7.86
N ALA A 115 -7.67 1.93 6.94
CA ALA A 115 -8.98 2.53 6.61
C ALA A 115 -9.95 2.47 7.81
N ALA A 116 -9.99 1.35 8.53
CA ALA A 116 -10.81 1.21 9.73
C ALA A 116 -10.35 2.16 10.84
N ALA A 117 -9.03 2.24 11.10
CA ALA A 117 -8.46 3.15 12.08
C ALA A 117 -8.74 4.62 11.72
N GLN A 118 -8.57 4.98 10.45
CA GLN A 118 -8.89 6.32 9.95
C GLN A 118 -10.37 6.64 10.13
N THR A 119 -11.26 5.68 9.89
CA THR A 119 -12.71 5.83 10.06
C THR A 119 -13.08 6.06 11.52
N VAL A 120 -12.51 5.30 12.46
CA VAL A 120 -12.71 5.48 13.89
C VAL A 120 -12.17 6.84 14.35
N LEU A 121 -10.95 7.20 13.93
CA LEU A 121 -10.34 8.48 14.26
C LEU A 121 -11.19 9.66 13.77
N ALA A 122 -11.72 9.59 12.55
CA ALA A 122 -12.59 10.62 12.00
C ALA A 122 -13.86 10.80 12.86
N VAL A 123 -14.54 9.72 13.23
CA VAL A 123 -15.74 9.79 14.07
C VAL A 123 -15.44 10.42 15.44
N VAL A 124 -14.30 10.08 16.05
CA VAL A 124 -13.87 10.68 17.32
C VAL A 124 -13.53 12.16 17.15
N ALA A 125 -12.78 12.52 16.10
CA ALA A 125 -12.37 13.91 15.85
C ALA A 125 -13.56 14.83 15.54
N TYR A 126 -14.52 14.37 14.74
CA TYR A 126 -15.73 15.12 14.38
C TYR A 126 -16.87 14.99 15.41
N ARG A 127 -16.65 14.23 16.50
CA ARG A 127 -17.64 13.98 17.56
C ARG A 127 -18.98 13.44 17.04
N GLU A 128 -18.92 12.56 16.03
CA GLU A 128 -20.12 11.94 15.47
C GLU A 128 -20.66 10.82 16.37
N ILE A 129 -21.98 10.77 16.55
CA ILE A 129 -22.64 9.70 17.30
C ILE A 129 -22.94 8.53 16.35
N LYS A 130 -22.41 7.35 16.65
CA LYS A 130 -22.63 6.11 15.88
C LYS A 130 -23.26 5.02 16.74
N SER A 131 -23.94 4.08 16.10
CA SER A 131 -24.57 2.94 16.77
C SER A 131 -23.53 1.96 17.33
N ILE A 132 -23.93 1.17 18.33
CA ILE A 132 -23.07 0.13 18.92
C ILE A 132 -22.63 -0.90 17.88
N SER A 133 -23.52 -1.25 16.93
CA SER A 133 -23.21 -2.18 15.84
C SER A 133 -22.08 -1.68 14.94
N TRP A 134 -22.02 -0.37 14.68
CA TRP A 134 -20.94 0.25 13.91
C TRP A 134 -19.60 0.20 14.64
N TRP A 135 -19.62 0.43 15.97
CA TRP A 135 -18.41 0.29 16.80
C TRP A 135 -17.91 -1.15 16.82
N LEU A 136 -18.82 -2.11 16.98
CA LEU A 136 -18.48 -3.52 17.00
C LEU A 136 -17.87 -3.98 15.66
N SER A 137 -18.39 -3.52 14.52
CA SER A 137 -17.83 -3.89 13.22
C SER A 137 -16.40 -3.37 13.03
N ASN A 138 -16.14 -2.10 13.39
CA ASN A 138 -14.79 -1.53 13.32
C ASN A 138 -13.84 -2.23 14.30
N LEU A 139 -14.31 -2.57 15.51
CA LEU A 139 -13.52 -3.31 16.50
C LEU A 139 -13.12 -4.69 15.95
N ILE A 140 -14.06 -5.43 15.36
CA ILE A 140 -13.78 -6.74 14.75
C ILE A 140 -12.74 -6.64 13.63
N VAL A 141 -12.85 -5.64 12.76
CA VAL A 141 -11.88 -5.42 11.67
C VAL A 141 -10.48 -5.11 12.20
N LEU A 142 -10.37 -4.24 13.21
CA LEU A 142 -9.10 -3.89 13.84
C LEU A 142 -8.48 -5.07 14.58
N LEU A 143 -9.27 -5.79 15.38
CA LEU A 143 -8.81 -6.96 16.13
C LEU A 143 -8.41 -8.10 15.20
N GLY A 144 -9.18 -8.37 14.14
CA GLY A 144 -8.84 -9.37 13.14
C GLY A 144 -7.52 -9.05 12.43
N SER A 145 -7.32 -7.77 12.08
CA SER A 145 -6.07 -7.31 11.48
C SER A 145 -4.88 -7.41 12.44
N ALA A 146 -5.08 -7.10 13.72
CA ALA A 146 -4.07 -7.23 14.76
C ALA A 146 -3.70 -8.70 15.02
N ALA A 147 -4.70 -9.60 15.10
CA ALA A 147 -4.49 -11.03 15.26
C ALA A 147 -3.70 -11.63 14.09
N TYR A 148 -4.06 -11.28 12.85
CA TYR A 148 -3.29 -11.68 11.67
C TYR A 148 -1.83 -11.19 11.76
N THR A 149 -1.63 -9.93 12.12
CA THR A 149 -0.29 -9.34 12.24
C THR A 149 0.53 -10.07 13.29
N PHE A 150 -0.06 -10.43 14.43
CA PHE A 150 0.61 -11.17 15.50
C PHE A 150 1.06 -12.56 15.04
N VAL A 151 0.18 -13.32 14.39
CA VAL A 151 0.52 -14.65 13.85
C VAL A 151 1.64 -14.52 12.83
N ARG A 152 1.50 -13.58 11.89
CA ARG A 152 2.47 -13.40 10.81
C ARG A 152 3.83 -12.94 11.33
N HIS A 153 3.85 -12.09 12.36
CA HIS A 153 5.08 -11.66 13.01
C HIS A 153 5.84 -12.86 13.63
N ARG A 154 5.13 -13.77 14.31
CA ARG A 154 5.74 -14.99 14.87
C ARG A 154 6.28 -15.92 13.78
N GLU A 155 5.56 -16.08 12.67
CA GLU A 155 6.04 -16.87 11.53
C GLU A 155 7.34 -16.33 10.94
N MET A 156 7.47 -15.00 10.83
CA MET A 156 8.68 -14.37 10.32
C MET A 156 9.89 -14.56 11.25
N ILE A 157 9.70 -14.44 12.56
CA ILE A 157 10.75 -14.69 13.56
C ILE A 157 11.22 -16.14 13.47
N THR A 158 10.29 -17.10 13.46
CA THR A 158 10.61 -18.53 13.38
C THR A 158 11.39 -18.87 12.11
N LYS A 159 10.99 -18.34 10.95
CA LYS A 159 11.71 -18.55 9.68
C LYS A 159 13.11 -17.95 9.71
N SER A 160 13.28 -16.77 10.28
CA SER A 160 14.58 -16.10 10.38
C SER A 160 15.55 -16.92 11.24
N GLY A 161 15.10 -17.38 12.41
CA GLY A 161 15.92 -18.24 13.28
C GLY A 161 16.28 -19.60 12.66
N MET A 162 15.40 -20.19 11.86
CA MET A 162 15.71 -21.40 11.10
C MET A 162 16.82 -21.16 10.08
N THR A 163 16.77 -20.06 9.33
CA THR A 163 17.80 -19.69 8.34
C THR A 163 19.18 -19.52 8.99
N ASP A 164 19.26 -18.81 10.12
CA ASP A 164 20.52 -18.62 10.86
C ASP A 164 21.09 -19.95 11.37
N SER A 165 20.24 -20.84 11.88
CA SER A 165 20.66 -22.17 12.36
C SER A 165 21.14 -23.09 11.24
N LYS A 166 20.64 -22.88 10.01
CA LYS A 166 21.03 -23.64 8.82
C LYS A 166 22.35 -23.12 8.28
N LEU A 167 22.50 -21.80 8.20
CA LEU A 167 23.75 -21.13 7.84
C LEU A 167 24.89 -21.53 8.78
N LYS A 168 24.65 -21.56 10.11
CA LYS A 168 25.64 -21.99 11.10
C LYS A 168 26.02 -23.47 11.00
N ARG A 169 25.10 -24.33 10.55
CA ARG A 169 25.37 -25.77 10.33
C ARG A 169 26.15 -26.02 9.05
N ASP A 170 25.86 -25.25 8.01
CA ASP A 170 26.47 -25.41 6.68
C ASP A 170 27.85 -24.72 6.62
N THR A 171 28.18 -23.84 7.57
CA THR A 171 29.56 -23.39 7.83
C THR A 171 30.25 -24.34 8.81
N PRO A 172 31.29 -25.11 8.41
CA PRO A 172 32.09 -25.86 9.37
C PRO A 172 32.73 -24.89 10.39
N ASP A 173 32.86 -25.30 11.65
CA ASP A 173 33.52 -24.55 12.74
C ASP A 173 35.02 -24.35 12.42
N PHE A 174 35.33 -23.52 11.43
CA PHE A 174 36.65 -22.96 11.28
C PHE A 174 36.74 -21.82 12.29
N PRO A 175 37.72 -21.80 13.20
CA PRO A 175 37.89 -20.68 14.11
C PRO A 175 38.13 -19.43 13.26
N LEU A 176 37.10 -18.59 13.16
CA LEU A 176 37.22 -17.29 12.51
C LEU A 176 38.23 -16.49 13.35
N ALA A 177 39.35 -16.15 12.71
CA ALA A 177 40.31 -15.22 13.28
C ALA A 177 39.56 -13.96 13.78
N PRO A 178 39.93 -13.40 14.94
CA PRO A 178 39.27 -12.21 15.44
C PRO A 178 39.60 -11.02 14.52
N GLY A 179 38.69 -10.71 13.61
CA GLY A 179 38.87 -9.64 12.63
C GLY A 179 37.58 -9.31 11.88
N ASN A 180 36.96 -8.20 12.27
CA ASN A 180 35.99 -7.37 11.52
C ASN A 180 34.68 -7.98 10.98
N ALA A 181 33.84 -8.55 11.85
CA ALA A 181 32.41 -8.71 11.56
C ALA A 181 31.66 -7.35 11.52
N LYS A 182 31.98 -6.48 10.56
CA LYS A 182 31.17 -5.37 10.07
C LYS A 182 31.61 -5.12 8.63
N THR A 183 30.83 -5.52 7.63
CA THR A 183 30.65 -4.77 6.35
C THR A 183 29.71 -5.45 5.36
N THR A 184 29.49 -6.77 5.34
CA THR A 184 28.80 -7.36 4.18
C THR A 184 27.41 -7.90 4.52
N ALA A 185 26.44 -7.01 4.67
CA ALA A 185 25.03 -7.38 4.63
C ALA A 185 24.12 -6.20 4.23
N VAL A 186 24.33 -5.61 3.05
CA VAL A 186 23.24 -5.05 2.21
C VAL A 186 23.77 -4.92 0.77
N VAL A 187 23.37 -5.82 -0.13
CA VAL A 187 23.13 -5.53 -1.55
C VAL A 187 21.89 -6.30 -1.97
#